data_AF-J2VP18-F1
#
_entry.id   AF-J2VP18-F1
#
_cell.length_a   1.000
_cell.length_b   1.000
_cell.length_c   1.000
_cell.angle_alpha   90.00
_cell.angle_beta   90.00
_cell.angle_gamma   90.00
#
_symmetry.space_group_name_H-M   'P 1'
#
loop_
_entity.id
_entity.type
_entity.pdbx_description
1 polymer ?
#
loop_
_entity_poly.entity_id
_entity_poly.type
_entity_poly.pdbx_seq_one_letter_code
_entity_poly.pdbx_strand_id
1 'polypeptide(L)'
;MDTPTLLVEHYMLLIKNIAYLAANGVAYIDRMESIVARAVEHLCIAHVADAPGCRALLSLAIEDELHHLHSQHPEYADSLQQALVSLAR
;
A
#
# COMPACT_ATOMS: atom_id res chain seq x y z
N MET A 1 -17.04 3.55 10.35
CA MET A 1 -15.57 3.43 10.26
C MET A 1 -14.97 4.32 11.31
N ASP A 2 -14.00 3.79 12.05
CA ASP A 2 -13.18 4.58 12.96
C ASP A 2 -12.05 5.30 12.20
N THR A 3 -11.46 6.31 12.82
CA THR A 3 -10.38 7.12 12.22
C THR A 3 -9.17 6.29 11.78
N PRO A 4 -8.72 5.26 12.54
CA PRO A 4 -7.67 4.34 12.10
C PRO A 4 -7.98 3.63 10.78
N THR A 5 -9.19 3.07 10.64
CA THR A 5 -9.60 2.36 9.42
C THR A 5 -9.60 3.31 8.22
N LEU A 6 -10.16 4.52 8.38
CA LEU A 6 -10.15 5.53 7.32
C LEU A 6 -8.73 5.91 6.87
N LEU A 7 -7.78 5.96 7.82
CA LEU A 7 -6.40 6.31 7.51
C LEU A 7 -5.70 5.18 6.74
N VAL A 8 -5.92 3.92 7.12
CA VAL A 8 -5.40 2.76 6.37
C VAL A 8 -6.00 2.72 4.97
N GLU A 9 -7.32 2.89 4.84
CA GLU A 9 -8.00 2.93 3.53
C GLU A 9 -7.50 4.07 2.65
N HIS A 10 -7.25 5.25 3.23
CA HIS A 10 -6.69 6.39 2.50
C HIS A 10 -5.33 6.05 1.88
N TYR A 11 -4.42 5.44 2.65
CA TYR A 11 -3.12 5.04 2.12
C TYR A 11 -3.20 3.89 1.13
N MET A 12 -4.10 2.94 1.35
CA MET A 12 -4.37 1.89 0.36
C MET A 12 -4.85 2.48 -0.96
N LEU A 13 -5.74 3.47 -0.95
CA LEU A 13 -6.18 4.13 -2.18
C LEU A 13 -5.01 4.80 -2.92
N LEU A 14 -4.09 5.46 -2.20
CA LEU A 14 -2.90 6.07 -2.81
C LEU A 14 -1.97 5.02 -3.42
N ILE A 15 -1.71 3.92 -2.71
CA ILE A 15 -0.90 2.79 -3.19
C ILE A 15 -1.53 2.19 -4.46
N LYS A 16 -2.83 1.93 -4.44
CA LYS A 16 -3.60 1.41 -5.59
C LYS A 16 -3.54 2.35 -6.78
N ASN A 17 -3.65 3.67 -6.57
CA ASN A 17 -3.55 4.64 -7.65
C ASN A 17 -2.16 4.66 -8.29
N ILE A 18 -1.09 4.55 -7.49
CA ILE A 18 0.27 4.44 -8.03
C ILE A 18 0.41 3.15 -8.86
N ALA A 19 -0.04 2.02 -8.33
CA ALA A 19 -0.01 0.75 -9.04
C ALA A 19 -0.81 0.79 -10.35
N TYR A 20 -1.99 1.42 -10.34
CA TYR A 20 -2.82 1.59 -11.53
C TYR A 20 -2.14 2.47 -12.58
N LEU A 21 -1.58 3.61 -12.17
CA LEU A 21 -0.86 4.49 -13.09
C LEU A 21 0.37 3.81 -13.69
N ALA A 22 1.14 3.08 -12.87
CA ALA A 22 2.30 2.31 -13.31
C ALA A 22 1.90 1.23 -14.32
N ALA A 23 0.84 0.47 -14.05
CA ALA A 23 0.31 -0.55 -14.95
C ALA A 23 -0.16 0.04 -16.30
N ASN A 24 -0.57 1.30 -16.34
CA ASN A 24 -0.96 2.01 -17.57
C ASN A 24 0.22 2.77 -18.23
N GLY A 25 1.47 2.43 -17.88
CA GLY A 25 2.67 2.97 -18.51
C GLY A 25 3.09 4.36 -18.03
N VAL A 26 2.48 4.88 -16.95
CA VAL A 26 2.89 6.16 -16.35
C VAL A 26 4.08 5.90 -15.43
N ALA A 27 5.18 6.62 -15.64
CA ALA A 27 6.37 6.56 -14.80
C ALA A 27 6.12 7.21 -13.43
N TYR A 28 5.45 6.47 -12.55
CA TYR A 28 5.04 6.93 -11.22
C TYR A 28 5.37 5.93 -10.11
N ILE A 29 5.91 4.77 -10.47
CA ILE A 29 6.26 3.68 -9.55
C ILE A 29 7.39 4.06 -8.58
N ASP A 30 8.24 5.02 -8.96
CA ASP A 30 9.30 5.61 -8.13
C ASP A 30 8.75 6.23 -6.83
N ARG A 31 7.46 6.60 -6.82
CA ARG A 31 6.79 7.17 -5.64
C ARG A 31 6.29 6.11 -4.66
N MET A 32 6.19 4.85 -5.06
CA MET A 32 5.60 3.77 -4.26
C MET A 32 6.30 3.65 -2.90
N GLU A 33 7.62 3.51 -2.88
CA GLU A 33 8.39 3.35 -1.64
C GLU A 33 8.18 4.54 -0.69
N SER A 34 8.18 5.77 -1.23
CA SER A 34 7.97 6.97 -0.43
C SER A 34 6.57 7.06 0.17
N ILE A 35 5.54 6.63 -0.56
CA ILE A 35 4.16 6.63 -0.05
C ILE A 35 3.97 5.55 1.00
N VAL A 36 4.53 4.36 0.79
CA VAL A 36 4.51 3.27 1.78
C VAL A 36 5.20 3.69 3.07
N ALA A 37 6.38 4.31 2.99
CA ALA A 37 7.11 4.80 4.17
C ALA A 37 6.28 5.86 4.94
N ARG A 38 5.68 6.82 4.21
CA ARG A 38 4.80 7.84 4.82
C ARG A 38 3.53 7.23 5.42
N ALA A 39 2.98 6.19 4.81
CA ALA A 39 1.82 5.49 5.36
C ALA A 39 2.15 4.90 6.74
N VAL A 40 3.28 4.20 6.86
CA VAL A 40 3.75 3.64 8.15
C VAL A 40 3.95 4.76 9.18
N GLU A 41 4.66 5.82 8.81
CA GLU A 41 4.93 6.96 9.71
C GLU A 41 3.63 7.61 10.21
N HIS A 42 2.69 7.90 9.31
CA HIS A 42 1.45 8.58 9.67
C HIS A 42 0.53 7.68 10.50
N LEU A 43 0.49 6.37 10.23
CA LEU A 43 -0.24 5.41 11.06
C LEU A 43 0.33 5.33 12.49
N CYS A 44 1.66 5.36 12.62
CA CYS A 44 2.32 5.42 13.93
C CYS A 44 2.02 6.72 14.67
N ILE A 45 2.11 7.87 14.00
CA ILE A 45 1.79 9.19 14.58
C ILE A 45 0.33 9.26 15.02
N ALA A 46 -0.57 8.66 14.25
CA ALA A 46 -1.99 8.56 14.59
C ALA A 46 -2.29 7.51 15.67
N HIS A 47 -1.27 6.87 16.24
CA HIS A 47 -1.38 5.83 17.28
C HIS A 47 -2.26 4.64 16.87
N VAL A 48 -2.26 4.29 15.57
CA VAL A 48 -2.96 3.09 15.08
C VAL A 48 -2.30 1.82 15.60
N ALA A 49 -0.97 1.76 15.52
CA ALA A 49 -0.13 0.72 16.09
C ALA A 49 1.32 1.23 16.22
N ASP A 50 2.22 0.40 16.75
CA ASP A 50 3.66 0.62 16.62
C ASP A 50 4.13 0.41 15.17
N ALA A 51 5.39 0.71 14.86
CA ALA A 51 5.89 0.60 13.49
C ALA A 51 5.79 -0.82 12.90
N PRO A 52 6.14 -1.90 13.63
CA PRO A 52 5.88 -3.26 13.17
C PRO A 52 4.40 -3.55 12.91
N GLY A 53 3.51 -3.12 13.81
CA GLY A 53 2.07 -3.30 13.64
C GLY A 53 1.49 -2.53 12.45
N CYS A 54 1.95 -1.30 12.21
CA CYS A 54 1.53 -0.49 11.06
C CYS A 54 1.97 -1.13 9.73
N ARG A 55 3.20 -1.68 9.69
CA ARG A 55 3.68 -2.43 8.53
C ARG A 55 2.84 -3.68 8.29
N ALA A 56 2.54 -4.44 9.35
CA ALA A 56 1.70 -5.63 9.24
C ALA A 56 0.28 -5.32 8.73
N LEU A 57 -0.34 -4.23 9.23
CA LEU A 57 -1.67 -3.79 8.76
C LEU A 57 -1.66 -3.43 7.28
N LEU A 58 -0.66 -2.68 6.82
CA LEU A 58 -0.53 -2.34 5.40
C LEU A 58 -0.23 -3.56 4.54
N SER A 59 0.63 -4.48 5.01
CA SER A 59 0.91 -5.73 4.29
C SER A 59 -0.35 -6.55 4.10
N LEU A 60 -1.15 -6.73 5.15
CA LEU A 60 -2.42 -7.46 5.09
C LEU A 60 -3.40 -6.81 4.10
N ALA A 61 -3.50 -5.48 4.10
CA ALA A 61 -4.39 -4.77 3.18
C ALA A 61 -3.94 -4.90 1.71
N ILE A 62 -2.63 -4.89 1.45
CA ILE A 62 -2.10 -5.11 0.09
C ILE A 62 -2.26 -6.57 -0.34
N GLU A 63 -2.05 -7.52 0.58
CA GLU A 63 -2.28 -8.94 0.32
C GLU A 63 -3.75 -9.21 0.00
N ASP A 64 -4.69 -8.63 0.74
CA ASP A 64 -6.13 -8.74 0.47
C ASP A 64 -6.49 -8.23 -0.94
N GLU A 65 -5.97 -7.06 -1.31
CA GLU A 65 -6.12 -6.50 -2.65
C GLU A 65 -5.55 -7.43 -3.74
N LEU A 66 -4.34 -7.99 -3.52
CA LEU A 66 -3.74 -8.96 -4.45
C LEU A 66 -4.60 -10.22 -4.59
N HIS A 67 -5.17 -10.74 -3.50
CA HIS A 67 -6.07 -11.89 -3.54
C HIS A 67 -7.31 -11.62 -4.40
N HIS A 68 -7.84 -10.39 -4.39
CA HIS A 68 -8.97 -9.99 -5.22
C HIS A 68 -8.64 -9.86 -6.72
N LEU A 69 -7.38 -9.69 -7.10
CA LEU A 69 -6.97 -9.25 -8.45
C LEU A 69 -6.26 -10.29 -9.32
N HIS A 70 -5.94 -11.47 -8.78
CA HIS A 70 -5.00 -12.45 -9.35
C HIS A 70 -5.18 -12.89 -10.82
N SER A 71 -6.21 -12.46 -11.55
CA SER A 71 -6.45 -12.88 -12.95
C SER A 71 -6.56 -11.77 -13.99
N GLN A 72 -6.65 -10.49 -13.63
CA GLN A 72 -7.06 -9.46 -14.61
C GLN A 72 -5.97 -8.44 -14.99
N HIS A 73 -5.01 -8.16 -14.10
CA HIS A 73 -4.03 -7.08 -14.33
C HIS A 73 -2.63 -7.43 -13.76
N PRO A 74 -1.78 -8.14 -14.52
CA PRO A 74 -0.46 -8.58 -14.04
C PRO A 74 0.47 -7.41 -13.67
N GLU A 75 0.54 -6.34 -14.46
CA GLU A 75 1.43 -5.21 -14.13
C GLU A 75 1.00 -4.44 -12.88
N TYR A 76 -0.31 -4.42 -12.60
CA TYR A 76 -0.85 -3.86 -11.37
C TYR A 76 -0.46 -4.71 -10.15
N ALA A 77 -0.59 -6.03 -10.27
CA ALA A 77 -0.19 -6.97 -9.22
C ALA A 77 1.32 -6.86 -8.94
N ASP A 78 2.16 -6.79 -9.97
CA ASP A 78 3.61 -6.60 -9.82
C ASP A 78 3.94 -5.30 -9.08
N SER A 79 3.20 -4.22 -9.37
CA SER A 79 3.37 -2.93 -8.69
C SER A 79 2.99 -3.00 -7.21
N LEU A 80 1.93 -3.74 -6.86
CA LEU A 80 1.56 -3.97 -5.46
C LEU A 80 2.55 -4.88 -4.73
N GLN A 81 3.12 -5.88 -5.41
CA GLN A 81 4.19 -6.71 -4.83
C GLN A 81 5.43 -5.89 -4.48
N GLN A 82 5.78 -4.88 -5.28
CA GLN A 82 6.87 -3.94 -4.93
C GLN A 82 6.57 -3.19 -3.63
N ALA A 83 5.32 -2.79 -3.38
CA ALA A 83 4.91 -2.15 -2.13
C ALA A 83 5.11 -3.09 -0.92
N LEU A 84 4.77 -4.39 -1.05
CA LEU A 84 5.04 -5.39 -0.02
C LEU A 84 6.54 -5.54 0.28
N VAL A 85 7.37 -5.55 -0.75
CA VAL A 85 8.83 -5.62 -0.58
C VAL A 85 9.35 -4.39 0.19
N SER A 86 8.81 -3.19 -0.07
CA SER A 86 9.14 -1.98 0.69
C SER A 86 8.73 -2.07 2.17
N LEU A 87 7.61 -2.73 2.49
CA LEU A 87 7.16 -2.91 3.87
C LEU A 87 8.01 -3.90 4.67
N ALA A 88 8.69 -4.83 4.02
CA ALA A 88 9.56 -5.84 4.63
C ALA A 88 10.97 -5.32 4.99
N ARG A 89 11.34 -4.10 4.55
CA ARG A 89 12.63 -3.45 4.81
C ARG A 89 12.63 -2.63 6.10
#